data_AF-A0A068Z2L7-F1
#
_entry.id   AF-A0A068Z2L7-F1
#
_cell.length_a   1.000
_cell.length_b   1.000
_cell.length_c   1.000
_cell.angle_alpha   90.00
_cell.angle_beta   90.00
_cell.angle_gamma   90.00
#
_symmetry.space_group_name_H-M   'P 1'
#
loop_
_entity.id
_entity.type
_entity.pdbx_description
1 polymer ?
#
loop_
_entity_poly.entity_id
_entity_poly.type
_entity_poly.pdbx_seq_one_letter_code
_entity_poly.pdbx_strand_id
1 'polypeptide(L)'
;MNTSKLRLIGSLLLALSFSLVQGCTNTTDPQVVAAFQDTPFNDWFNNLLSQIKSDHVYKHMPIDTTEQSEKFLILLHDTYRHKITKKEFSQRMSNQYPGHDYEISFITSRLP
;
A
#
# COMPACT_ATOMS: atom_id res chain seq x y z
N MET A 1 15.70 53.91 36.82
CA MET A 1 14.52 54.78 36.66
C MET A 1 13.81 54.35 35.39
N ASN A 2 12.61 53.76 35.55
CA ASN A 2 11.46 53.63 34.64
C ASN A 2 11.69 53.24 33.16
N THR A 3 10.97 52.30 32.54
CA THR A 3 9.73 51.58 32.88
C THR A 3 9.52 50.43 31.90
N SER A 4 9.02 49.31 32.43
CA SER A 4 8.40 48.21 31.69
C SER A 4 7.26 48.69 30.79
N LYS A 5 7.10 48.09 29.60
CA LYS A 5 5.80 47.99 28.91
C LYS A 5 5.62 46.60 28.31
N LEU A 6 5.08 45.72 29.14
CA LEU A 6 4.38 44.51 28.75
C LEU A 6 3.14 44.92 27.92
N ARG A 7 3.00 44.43 26.69
CA ARG A 7 1.73 44.49 25.96
C ARG A 7 1.22 43.07 25.77
N LEU A 8 0.28 42.73 26.64
CA LEU A 8 -0.69 41.65 26.46
C LEU A 8 -1.71 42.05 25.39
N ILE A 9 -2.49 41.04 24.99
CA ILE A 9 -3.81 41.09 24.34
C ILE A 9 -3.79 40.96 22.81
N GLY A 10 -4.25 39.80 22.33
CA GLY A 10 -4.71 39.64 20.95
C GLY A 10 -4.86 38.18 20.50
N SER A 11 -5.60 37.35 21.24
CA SER A 11 -6.04 36.04 20.76
C SER A 11 -6.97 36.21 19.56
N LEU A 12 -6.45 36.06 18.34
CA LEU A 12 -7.25 35.96 17.13
C LEU A 12 -7.34 34.47 16.75
N LEU A 13 -8.32 33.79 17.35
CA LEU A 13 -8.81 32.49 16.89
C LEU A 13 -9.49 32.70 15.53
N LEU A 14 -8.72 32.57 14.44
CA LEU A 14 -9.28 32.48 13.10
C LEU A 14 -9.63 31.01 12.84
N ALA A 15 -10.84 30.63 13.24
CA ALA A 15 -11.50 29.41 12.80
C ALA A 15 -11.80 29.55 11.30
N LEU A 16 -10.83 29.21 10.45
CA LEU A 16 -11.09 28.90 9.05
C LEU A 16 -11.53 27.44 8.98
N SER A 17 -12.84 27.25 9.09
CA SER A 17 -13.56 26.10 8.59
C SER A 17 -13.33 25.99 7.08
N PHE A 18 -12.20 25.41 6.69
CA PHE A 18 -12.06 24.80 5.38
C PHE A 18 -12.92 23.55 5.39
N SER A 19 -14.15 23.70 4.94
CA SER A 19 -14.96 22.58 4.48
C SER A 19 -14.10 21.78 3.52
N LEU A 20 -13.68 20.59 3.97
CA LEU A 20 -12.97 19.59 3.20
C LEU A 20 -13.88 19.13 2.07
N VAL A 21 -13.92 19.88 0.98
CA VAL A 21 -14.34 19.35 -0.32
C VAL A 21 -13.14 18.58 -0.86
N GLN A 22 -12.86 17.42 -0.24
CA GLN A 22 -12.06 16.39 -0.90
C GLN A 22 -12.95 15.81 -1.99
N GLY A 23 -12.96 16.50 -3.15
CA GLY A 23 -13.51 15.94 -4.36
C GLY A 23 -12.87 14.58 -4.58
N CYS A 24 -13.70 13.56 -4.76
CA CYS A 24 -13.31 12.23 -5.21
C CYS A 24 -12.70 12.35 -6.62
N THR A 25 -11.43 12.75 -6.71
CA THR A 25 -10.66 12.57 -7.93
C THR A 25 -10.20 11.12 -7.91
N ASN A 26 -10.69 10.31 -8.85
CA ASN A 26 -10.19 8.96 -9.13
C ASN A 26 -8.75 9.04 -9.68
N THR A 27 -7.81 9.56 -8.90
CA THR A 27 -6.40 9.57 -9.23
C THR A 27 -5.83 8.24 -8.80
N THR A 28 -5.49 7.39 -9.76
CA THR A 28 -4.71 6.17 -9.53
C THR A 28 -3.47 6.51 -8.69
N ASP A 29 -3.22 5.73 -7.64
CA ASP A 29 -2.06 5.93 -6.77
C ASP A 29 -0.76 5.92 -7.62
N PRO A 30 0.12 6.93 -7.51
CA PRO A 30 1.39 6.96 -8.23
C PRO A 30 2.24 5.69 -8.05
N GLN A 31 2.12 4.99 -6.92
CA GLN A 31 2.82 3.74 -6.66
C GLN A 31 2.26 2.58 -7.49
N VAL A 32 0.95 2.56 -7.74
CA VAL A 32 0.31 1.61 -8.65
C VAL A 32 0.84 1.83 -10.07
N VAL A 33 0.93 3.10 -10.50
CA VAL A 33 1.51 3.46 -11.80
C VAL A 33 2.98 3.03 -11.88
N ALA A 34 3.77 3.28 -10.82
CA ALA A 34 5.17 2.87 -10.77
C ALA A 34 5.32 1.34 -10.86
N ALA A 35 4.48 0.57 -10.17
CA ALA A 35 4.46 -0.88 -10.29
C ALA A 35 4.14 -1.34 -11.72
N PHE A 36 3.14 -0.73 -12.37
CA PHE A 36 2.79 -1.07 -13.76
C PHE A 36 3.81 -0.62 -14.80
N GLN A 37 4.62 0.41 -14.54
CA GLN A 37 5.66 0.85 -15.45
C GLN A 37 6.98 0.09 -15.26
N ASP A 38 7.11 -0.65 -14.16
CA ASP A 38 8.27 -1.46 -13.86
C ASP A 38 8.25 -2.77 -14.67
N THR A 39 8.94 -2.76 -15.82
CA THR A 39 8.96 -3.91 -16.74
C THR A 39 9.51 -5.19 -16.08
N PRO A 40 10.67 -5.18 -15.39
CA PRO A 40 11.15 -6.36 -14.67
C PRO A 40 10.15 -6.93 -13.66
N PHE A 41 9.45 -6.06 -12.93
CA PHE A 41 8.41 -6.50 -12.00
C PHE A 41 7.22 -7.11 -12.73
N ASN A 42 6.73 -6.51 -13.81
CA ASN A 42 5.62 -7.05 -14.58
C ASN A 42 5.92 -8.42 -15.18
N ASP A 43 7.12 -8.61 -15.73
CA ASP A 43 7.53 -9.91 -16.29
C ASP A 43 7.55 -10.99 -15.20
N TRP A 44 8.11 -10.66 -14.03
CA TRP A 44 8.09 -11.54 -12.87
C TRP A 44 6.66 -11.82 -12.39
N PHE A 45 5.82 -10.79 -12.30
CA PHE A 45 4.44 -10.90 -11.83
C PHE A 45 3.59 -11.76 -12.78
N ASN A 46 3.74 -11.59 -14.09
CA ASN A 46 3.09 -12.42 -15.09
C ASN A 46 3.52 -13.90 -14.99
N ASN A 47 4.81 -14.16 -14.72
CA ASN A 47 5.29 -15.51 -14.45
C ASN A 47 4.69 -16.08 -13.15
N LEU A 48 4.61 -15.29 -12.07
CA LEU A 48 3.93 -15.69 -10.84
C LEU A 48 2.46 -16.06 -11.10
N LEU A 49 1.73 -15.25 -11.86
CA LEU A 49 0.34 -15.52 -12.23
C LEU A 49 0.20 -16.81 -13.05
N SER A 50 1.15 -17.09 -13.96
CA SER A 50 1.18 -18.36 -14.69
C SER A 50 1.34 -19.56 -13.77
N GLN A 51 2.23 -19.44 -12.77
CA GLN A 51 2.47 -20.52 -11.80
C GLN A 51 1.26 -20.73 -10.88
N ILE A 52 0.58 -19.66 -10.45
CA ILE A 52 -0.67 -19.74 -9.70
C ILE A 52 -1.74 -20.49 -10.50
N LYS A 53 -1.92 -20.17 -11.78
CA LYS A 53 -2.91 -20.86 -12.64
C LYS A 53 -2.64 -22.35 -12.81
N SER A 54 -1.37 -22.76 -12.74
CA SER A 54 -0.97 -24.18 -12.84
C SER A 54 -1.04 -24.94 -11.52
N ASP A 55 -1.23 -24.25 -10.39
CA ASP A 55 -1.26 -24.87 -9.07
C ASP A 55 -2.70 -25.19 -8.64
N HIS A 56 -3.02 -26.48 -8.55
CA HIS A 56 -4.36 -26.94 -8.15
C HIS A 56 -4.68 -26.79 -6.67
N VAL A 57 -3.67 -26.53 -5.84
CA VAL A 57 -3.81 -26.30 -4.39
C VAL A 57 -4.05 -24.83 -4.10
N TYR A 58 -3.54 -23.94 -4.95
CA TYR A 58 -3.66 -22.49 -4.79
C TYR A 58 -5.12 -22.03 -4.82
N LYS A 59 -5.58 -21.43 -3.74
CA LYS A 59 -6.92 -20.86 -3.62
C LYS A 59 -6.92 -19.37 -3.95
N HIS A 60 -8.04 -18.89 -4.49
CA HIS A 60 -8.24 -17.45 -4.64
C HIS A 60 -8.15 -16.77 -3.27
N MET A 61 -7.29 -15.75 -3.17
CA MET A 61 -7.25 -14.87 -1.99
C MET A 61 -8.34 -13.81 -2.12
N PRO A 62 -9.02 -13.41 -1.04
CA PRO A 62 -10.17 -12.49 -1.08
C PRO A 62 -9.71 -11.03 -1.28
N ILE A 63 -9.14 -10.78 -2.46
CA ILE A 63 -8.72 -9.48 -2.98
C ILE A 63 -9.76 -9.08 -4.03
N ASP A 64 -10.93 -8.66 -3.55
CA ASP A 64 -12.15 -8.59 -4.36
C ASP A 64 -12.52 -7.15 -4.75
N THR A 65 -11.78 -6.16 -4.25
CA THR A 65 -11.96 -4.74 -4.61
C THR A 65 -10.75 -4.17 -5.33
N THR A 66 -10.97 -3.10 -6.12
CA THR A 66 -9.88 -2.36 -6.76
C THR A 66 -8.88 -1.84 -5.73
N GLU A 67 -9.36 -1.27 -4.62
CA GLU A 67 -8.51 -0.77 -3.55
C GLU A 67 -7.65 -1.87 -2.91
N GLN A 68 -8.21 -3.06 -2.68
CA GLN A 68 -7.46 -4.21 -2.17
C GLN A 68 -6.41 -4.68 -3.18
N SER A 69 -6.76 -4.69 -4.46
CA SER A 69 -5.85 -5.08 -5.55
C SER A 69 -4.68 -4.11 -5.67
N GLU A 70 -4.95 -2.80 -5.60
CA GLU A 70 -3.93 -1.75 -5.62
C GLU A 70 -3.00 -1.85 -4.41
N LYS A 71 -3.54 -2.00 -3.20
CA LYS A 71 -2.75 -2.18 -1.97
C LYS A 71 -1.87 -3.43 -2.03
N PHE A 72 -2.42 -4.54 -2.54
CA PHE A 72 -1.66 -5.76 -2.74
C PHE A 72 -0.53 -5.54 -3.75
N LEU A 73 -0.82 -4.90 -4.89
CA LEU A 73 0.17 -4.63 -5.94
C LEU A 73 1.32 -3.76 -5.44
N ILE A 74 1.01 -2.68 -4.72
CA ILE A 74 2.01 -1.81 -4.10
C ILE A 74 2.89 -2.61 -3.14
N LEU A 75 2.27 -3.37 -2.23
CA LEU A 75 3.00 -4.15 -1.22
C LEU A 75 3.91 -5.21 -1.88
N LEU A 76 3.41 -5.86 -2.93
CA LEU A 76 4.15 -6.84 -3.70
C LEU A 76 5.34 -6.21 -4.43
N HIS A 77 5.12 -5.06 -5.08
CA HIS A 77 6.16 -4.29 -5.78
C HIS A 77 7.26 -3.81 -4.84
N ASP A 78 6.88 -3.26 -3.68
CA ASP A 78 7.82 -2.82 -2.66
C ASP A 78 8.66 -3.99 -2.12
N THR A 79 8.06 -5.17 -1.99
CA THR A 79 8.80 -6.36 -1.57
C THR A 79 9.74 -6.86 -2.66
N TYR A 80 9.28 -6.89 -3.92
CA TYR A 80 10.10 -7.25 -5.08
C TYR A 80 11.32 -6.32 -5.23
N ARG A 81 11.15 -5.02 -4.95
CA ARG A 81 12.22 -4.02 -4.94
C ARG A 81 13.00 -3.95 -3.64
N HIS A 82 12.79 -4.90 -2.72
CA HIS A 82 13.45 -4.98 -1.42
C HIS A 82 13.30 -3.73 -0.53
N LYS A 83 12.27 -2.91 -0.75
CA LYS A 83 11.93 -1.79 0.14
C LYS A 83 11.37 -2.29 1.47
N ILE A 84 10.68 -3.43 1.43
CA ILE A 84 10.32 -4.22 2.62
C ILE A 84 10.81 -5.66 2.47
N THR A 85 10.92 -6.36 3.59
CA THR A 85 11.42 -7.74 3.58
C THR A 85 10.33 -8.74 3.22
N LYS A 86 10.70 -9.91 2.67
CA LYS A 86 9.77 -11.05 2.46
C LYS A 86 9.05 -11.46 3.74
N LYS A 87 9.75 -11.41 4.89
CA LYS A 87 9.17 -11.70 6.20
C LYS A 87 8.05 -10.71 6.56
N GLU A 88 8.31 -9.43 6.33
CA GLU A 88 7.34 -8.37 6.58
C GLU A 88 6.14 -8.47 5.63
N PHE A 89 6.36 -8.74 4.34
CA PHE A 89 5.30 -9.03 3.38
C PHE A 89 4.41 -10.19 3.87
N SER A 90 5.03 -11.33 4.18
CA SER A 90 4.30 -12.51 4.65
C SER A 90 3.51 -12.21 5.92
N GLN A 91 4.10 -11.51 6.89
CA GLN A 91 3.40 -11.16 8.13
C GLN A 91 2.19 -10.25 7.88
N ARG A 92 2.33 -9.22 7.03
CA ARG A 92 1.22 -8.32 6.68
C ARG A 92 0.10 -9.08 5.95
N MET A 93 0.47 -9.94 5.01
CA MET A 93 -0.49 -10.77 4.27
C MET A 93 -1.22 -11.77 5.18
N SER A 94 -0.51 -12.46 6.09
CA SER A 94 -1.13 -13.40 7.02
C SER A 94 -2.10 -12.73 7.99
N ASN A 95 -1.80 -11.50 8.41
CA ASN A 95 -2.71 -10.72 9.24
C ASN A 95 -3.97 -10.28 8.48
N GLN A 96 -3.80 -9.90 7.20
CA GLN A 96 -4.90 -9.39 6.37
C GLN A 96 -5.81 -10.53 5.85
N TYR A 97 -5.23 -11.69 5.57
CA TYR A 97 -5.89 -12.83 4.92
C TYR A 97 -5.67 -14.12 5.73
N PRO A 98 -6.28 -14.22 6.92
CA PRO A 98 -6.13 -15.42 7.76
C PRO A 98 -6.67 -16.67 7.05
N GLY A 99 -5.95 -17.79 7.18
CA GLY A 99 -6.31 -19.07 6.55
C GLY A 99 -5.78 -19.27 5.12
N HIS A 100 -4.98 -18.33 4.61
CA HIS A 100 -4.33 -18.39 3.30
C HIS A 100 -2.81 -18.62 3.39
N ASP A 101 -2.35 -19.35 4.40
CA ASP A 101 -0.92 -19.55 4.67
C ASP A 101 -0.18 -20.19 3.49
N TYR A 102 -0.85 -21.08 2.76
CA TYR A 102 -0.31 -21.71 1.56
C TYR A 102 -0.07 -20.67 0.46
N GLU A 103 -1.09 -19.89 0.10
CA GLU A 103 -1.01 -18.88 -0.97
C GLU A 103 0.04 -17.81 -0.64
N ILE A 104 0.08 -17.38 0.62
CA ILE A 104 1.03 -16.38 1.10
C ILE A 104 2.46 -16.92 1.02
N SER A 105 2.69 -18.16 1.48
CA SER A 105 4.00 -18.82 1.36
C SER A 105 4.39 -19.07 -0.10
N PHE A 106 3.41 -19.42 -0.95
CA PHE A 106 3.59 -19.62 -2.38
C PHE A 106 4.09 -18.33 -3.05
N ILE A 107 3.45 -17.19 -2.80
CA ILE A 107 3.89 -15.89 -3.34
C ILE A 107 5.24 -15.51 -2.74
N THR A 108 5.40 -15.61 -1.41
CA THR A 108 6.59 -15.16 -0.69
C THR A 108 7.86 -15.89 -1.13
N SER A 109 7.77 -17.20 -1.38
CA SER A 109 8.90 -18.03 -1.83
C SER A 109 9.39 -17.71 -3.25
N ARG A 110 8.58 -16.99 -4.05
CA ARG A 110 8.88 -16.61 -5.44
C ARG A 110 9.34 -15.18 -5.60
N LEU A 111 9.24 -14.36 -4.55
CA LEU A 111 9.85 -13.03 -4.51
C LEU A 111 11.37 -13.17 -4.66
N PRO A 112 12.05 -12.25 -5.38
CA PRO A 112 13.51 -12.22 -5.46
C PRO A 112 14.13 -12.01 -4.08
#